data_AF-A0A2W6D809-F1
#
_entry.id   AF-A0A2W6D809-F1
#
_cell.length_a   1.000
_cell.length_b   1.000
_cell.length_c   1.000
_cell.angle_alpha   90.00
_cell.angle_beta   90.00
_cell.angle_gamma   90.00
#
_symmetry.space_group_name_H-M   'P 1'
#
loop_
_entity.id
_entity.type
_entity.pdbx_description
1 polymer ?
#
loop_
_entity_poly.entity_id
_entity_poly.type
_entity_poly.pdbx_seq_one_letter_code
_entity_poly.pdbx_strand_id
1 'polypeptide(L)'
;MTTRRPSFGAPLPAALNDADYALPGTLARRYMRCGKTNCRCKADPPVLHGPYLHWTRTVAGKTVTRTLTQEQANRYQPWFDNARRLRELTTELEARSLRVFLDAEG
;
A
#
# COMPACT_ATOMS: atom_id res chain seq x y z
N MET A 1 38.30 -21.94 13.61
CA MET A 1 37.29 -20.86 13.53
C MET A 1 36.00 -21.50 13.04
N THR A 2 35.08 -21.81 13.96
CA THR A 2 33.87 -22.57 13.66
C THR A 2 32.76 -21.57 13.33
N THR A 3 32.44 -21.40 12.05
CA THR A 3 31.30 -20.58 11.62
C THR A 3 30.01 -21.20 12.17
N ARG A 4 29.39 -20.50 13.12
CA ARG A 4 28.15 -20.95 13.75
C ARG A 4 27.03 -20.79 12.72
N ARG A 5 26.54 -21.91 12.21
CA ARG A 5 25.44 -21.95 11.22
C ARG A 5 24.23 -21.18 11.80
N PRO A 6 23.69 -20.16 11.10
CA PRO A 6 22.55 -19.42 11.62
C PRO A 6 21.35 -20.35 11.74
N SER A 7 20.72 -20.39 12.91
CA SER A 7 19.43 -21.07 13.06
C SER A 7 18.38 -20.22 12.36
N PHE A 8 17.70 -20.79 11.35
CA PHE A 8 16.54 -20.14 10.77
C PHE A 8 15.48 -20.00 11.88
N GLY A 9 15.20 -18.74 12.24
CA GLY A 9 14.26 -18.39 13.31
C GLY A 9 12.83 -18.86 13.00
N ALA A 10 11.95 -18.68 13.99
CA ALA A 10 10.54 -19.09 13.99
C ALA A 10 9.82 -18.91 12.64
N PRO A 11 8.88 -19.81 12.29
CA PRO A 11 8.19 -19.78 11.01
C PRO A 11 7.56 -18.41 10.73
N LEU A 12 7.45 -18.08 9.43
CA LEU A 12 6.76 -16.89 8.94
C LEU A 12 5.42 -16.74 9.69
N PRO A 13 5.08 -15.54 10.17
CA PRO A 13 3.84 -15.33 10.90
C PRO A 13 2.64 -15.77 10.05
N ALA A 14 1.75 -16.56 10.64
CA ALA A 14 0.59 -17.19 9.99
C ALA A 14 -0.25 -16.23 9.12
N ALA A 15 -0.20 -14.93 9.42
CA ALA A 15 -0.84 -13.86 8.65
C ALA A 15 -0.49 -13.81 7.15
N LEU A 16 0.61 -14.43 6.70
CA LEU A 16 0.92 -14.58 5.27
C LEU A 16 0.02 -15.61 4.56
N ASN A 17 -0.47 -16.62 5.29
CA ASN A 17 -1.28 -17.71 4.73
C ASN A 17 -2.77 -17.38 4.64
N ASP A 18 -3.24 -16.40 5.41
CA ASP A 18 -4.68 -16.10 5.53
C ASP A 18 -5.18 -15.04 4.52
N ALA A 19 -4.26 -14.40 3.77
CA ALA A 19 -4.61 -13.36 2.81
C ALA A 19 -4.79 -13.92 1.39
N ASP A 20 -6.03 -13.99 0.91
CA ASP A 20 -6.32 -14.40 -0.48
C ASP A 20 -5.75 -13.43 -1.52
N TYR A 21 -5.89 -12.12 -1.27
CA TYR A 21 -5.46 -11.07 -2.19
C TYR A 21 -4.83 -9.90 -1.44
N ALA A 22 -3.87 -9.26 -2.11
CA ALA A 22 -3.27 -8.01 -1.69
C ALA A 22 -3.18 -7.06 -2.89
N LEU A 23 -3.68 -5.84 -2.72
CA LEU A 23 -3.65 -4.80 -3.75
C LEU A 23 -2.83 -3.58 -3.29
N PRO A 24 -1.49 -3.64 -3.41
CA PRO A 24 -0.63 -2.53 -3.04
C PRO A 24 -0.95 -1.25 -3.82
N GLY A 25 -1.02 -0.12 -3.14
CA GLY A 25 -1.26 1.18 -3.75
C GLY A 25 -1.74 2.19 -2.72
N THR A 26 -2.09 3.38 -3.18
CA THR A 26 -2.62 4.45 -2.32
C THR A 26 -4.00 4.86 -2.81
N LEU A 27 -5.00 4.76 -1.95
CA LEU A 27 -6.33 5.30 -2.15
C LEU A 27 -6.41 6.72 -1.56
N ALA A 28 -6.70 7.72 -2.38
CA ALA A 28 -6.82 9.11 -1.95
C ALA A 28 -8.19 9.69 -2.29
N ARG A 29 -8.77 10.44 -1.35
CA ARG A 29 -9.96 11.27 -1.57
C ARG A 29 -9.54 12.62 -2.15
N ARG A 30 -10.05 12.97 -3.32
CA ARG A 30 -9.70 14.22 -4.02
C ARG A 30 -10.95 15.05 -4.30
N TYR A 31 -10.83 16.36 -4.08
CA TYR A 31 -11.80 17.35 -4.50
C TYR A 31 -11.15 18.24 -5.55
N MET A 32 -11.81 18.46 -6.68
CA MET A 32 -11.20 19.06 -7.87
C MET A 32 -12.10 20.14 -8.49
N ARG A 33 -11.48 21.10 -9.18
CA ARG A 33 -12.17 22.05 -10.06
C ARG A 33 -12.38 21.42 -11.44
N CYS A 34 -13.43 21.81 -12.13
CA CYS A 34 -13.67 21.42 -13.52
C CYS A 34 -13.20 22.49 -14.51
N GLY A 35 -13.20 22.15 -15.81
CA GLY A 35 -12.80 23.08 -16.87
C GLY A 35 -13.83 24.18 -17.18
N LYS A 36 -15.11 23.98 -16.85
CA LYS A 36 -16.20 24.89 -17.25
C LYS A 36 -16.02 26.29 -16.64
N THR A 37 -16.17 27.33 -17.45
CA THR A 37 -15.98 28.74 -17.04
C THR A 37 -16.96 29.16 -15.96
N ASN A 38 -18.25 28.84 -16.11
CA ASN A 38 -19.32 29.29 -15.20
C ASN A 38 -19.66 28.27 -14.11
N CYS A 39 -18.70 27.46 -13.66
CA CYS A 39 -18.96 26.45 -12.63
C CYS A 39 -18.76 27.00 -11.21
N ARG A 40 -19.62 26.60 -10.27
CA ARG A 40 -19.49 26.93 -8.83
C ARG A 40 -18.15 26.52 -8.20
N CYS A 41 -17.43 25.54 -8.77
CA CYS A 41 -16.08 25.20 -8.30
C CYS A 41 -15.03 26.30 -8.52
N LYS A 42 -15.34 27.32 -9.33
CA LYS A 42 -14.53 28.51 -9.57
C LYS A 42 -15.06 29.78 -8.87
N ALA A 43 -16.15 29.67 -8.09
CA ALA A 43 -16.69 30.78 -7.30
C ALA A 43 -15.80 31.10 -6.09
N ASP A 44 -16.13 32.18 -5.39
CA ASP A 44 -15.55 32.54 -4.10
C ASP A 44 -16.67 32.64 -3.04
N PRO A 45 -16.73 31.73 -2.05
CA PRO A 45 -15.85 30.58 -1.85
C PRO A 45 -16.13 29.43 -2.87
N PRO A 46 -15.11 28.62 -3.23
CA PRO A 46 -15.27 27.58 -4.24
C PRO A 46 -16.00 26.35 -3.71
N VAL A 47 -16.91 25.80 -4.53
CA VAL A 47 -17.57 24.51 -4.26
C VAL A 47 -16.95 23.41 -5.13
N LEU A 48 -15.94 22.72 -4.60
CA LEU A 48 -15.17 21.71 -5.36
C LEU A 48 -15.99 20.45 -5.65
N HIS A 49 -15.70 19.79 -6.78
CA HIS A 49 -16.30 18.51 -7.13
C HIS A 49 -15.60 17.36 -6.42
N GLY A 50 -16.35 16.38 -5.95
CA GLY A 50 -15.82 15.18 -5.32
C GLY A 50 -16.70 14.72 -4.15
N PRO A 51 -16.21 13.75 -3.35
CA PRO A 51 -14.86 13.18 -3.43
C PRO A 51 -14.72 12.20 -4.61
N TYR A 52 -13.62 12.33 -5.35
CA TYR A 52 -13.14 11.27 -6.23
C TYR A 52 -12.17 10.38 -5.46
N LEU A 53 -12.42 9.07 -5.47
CA LEU A 53 -11.54 8.11 -4.83
C LEU A 53 -10.53 7.61 -5.86
N HIS A 54 -9.29 8.06 -5.78
CA HIS A 54 -8.25 7.68 -6.72
C HIS A 54 -7.33 6.65 -6.06
N TRP A 55 -7.35 5.43 -6.57
CA TRP A 55 -6.33 4.43 -6.29
C TRP A 55 -5.17 4.60 -7.27
N THR A 56 -3.95 4.59 -6.74
CA THR A 56 -2.72 4.77 -7.54
C THR A 56 -1.66 3.76 -7.14
N ARG A 57 -0.91 3.24 -8.13
CA ARG A 57 0.23 2.33 -7.91
C ARG A 57 1.19 2.41 -9.10
N THR A 58 2.49 2.29 -8.86
CA THR A 58 3.46 2.02 -9.93
C THR A 58 3.48 0.54 -10.29
N VAL A 59 3.37 0.22 -11.58
CA VAL A 59 3.48 -1.12 -12.17
C VAL A 59 4.47 -1.04 -13.32
N ALA A 60 5.55 -1.82 -13.26
CA ALA A 60 6.62 -1.83 -14.28
C ALA A 60 7.12 -0.42 -14.64
N GLY A 61 7.41 0.41 -13.63
CA GLY A 61 7.89 1.78 -13.79
C GLY A 61 6.84 2.81 -14.23
N LYS A 62 5.58 2.41 -14.46
CA LYS A 62 4.49 3.32 -14.87
C LYS A 62 3.47 3.50 -13.77
N THR A 63 3.02 4.74 -13.53
CA THR A 63 1.92 5.02 -12.59
C THR A 63 0.58 4.62 -13.21
N VAL A 64 -0.09 3.67 -12.58
CA VAL A 64 -1.46 3.27 -12.86
C VAL A 64 -2.39 3.99 -11.89
N THR A 65 -3.40 4.67 -12.41
CA THR A 65 -4.45 5.34 -11.64
C THR A 65 -5.82 4.78 -12.00
N ARG A 66 -6.64 4.52 -10.99
CA ARG A 66 -8.05 4.13 -11.14
C ARG A 66 -8.92 4.97 -10.22
N THR A 67 -9.96 5.57 -10.79
CA THR A 67 -11.02 6.20 -10.01
C THR A 67 -12.02 5.12 -9.60
N LEU A 68 -12.30 5.02 -8.30
CA LEU A 68 -13.21 4.05 -7.72
C LEU A 68 -14.50 4.73 -7.26
N THR A 69 -15.60 4.00 -7.30
CA THR A 69 -16.81 4.36 -6.53
C THR A 69 -16.58 4.04 -5.04
N GLN A 70 -17.47 4.52 -4.18
CA GLN A 70 -17.40 4.21 -2.75
C GLN A 70 -17.58 2.72 -2.50
N GLU A 71 -18.49 2.05 -3.23
CA GLU A 71 -18.73 0.62 -3.12
C GLU A 71 -17.50 -0.19 -3.54
N GLN A 72 -16.82 0.23 -4.62
CA GLN A 72 -15.57 -0.40 -5.06
C GLN A 72 -14.45 -0.21 -4.03
N ALA A 73 -14.30 1.00 -3.49
CA ALA A 73 -13.32 1.26 -2.44
C ALA A 73 -13.56 0.38 -1.21
N ASN A 74 -14.81 0.26 -0.76
CA ASN A 74 -15.18 -0.60 0.36
C ASN A 74 -14.90 -2.08 0.06
N ARG A 75 -15.23 -2.55 -1.15
CA ARG A 75 -14.99 -3.93 -1.59
C ARG A 75 -13.51 -4.29 -1.56
N TYR A 76 -12.63 -3.37 -1.95
CA TYR A 76 -11.19 -3.62 -2.02
C TYR A 76 -10.41 -3.19 -0.78
N GLN A 77 -11.07 -2.60 0.22
CA GLN A 77 -10.43 -2.17 1.46
C GLN A 77 -9.63 -3.30 2.13
N PRO A 78 -10.16 -4.53 2.29
CA PRO A 78 -9.38 -5.63 2.87
C PRO A 78 -8.10 -5.95 2.08
N TRP A 79 -8.11 -5.78 0.75
CA TRP A 79 -6.94 -6.05 -0.08
C TRP A 79 -5.85 -4.97 0.08
N PHE A 80 -6.26 -3.72 0.32
CA PHE A 80 -5.32 -2.64 0.64
C PHE A 80 -4.66 -2.87 2.01
N ASP A 81 -5.45 -3.35 2.98
CA ASP A 81 -4.99 -3.63 4.33
C ASP A 81 -4.03 -4.84 4.33
N ASN A 82 -4.38 -5.92 3.61
CA ASN A 82 -3.49 -7.05 3.39
C ASN A 82 -2.17 -6.61 2.76
N ALA A 83 -2.20 -5.77 1.73
CA ALA A 83 -0.99 -5.28 1.09
C ALA A 83 -0.09 -4.44 2.03
N ARG A 84 -0.69 -3.70 2.97
CA ARG A 84 0.08 -2.99 4.01
C ARG A 84 0.72 -3.97 4.97
N ARG A 85 -0.07 -4.91 5.49
CA ARG A 85 0.38 -5.92 6.45
C ARG A 85 1.52 -6.77 5.89
N LEU A 86 1.41 -7.21 4.64
CA LEU A 86 2.44 -7.99 3.96
C LEU A 86 3.76 -7.22 3.88
N ARG A 87 3.73 -5.93 3.53
CA ARG A 87 4.95 -5.11 3.48
C ARG A 87 5.61 -4.99 4.84
N GLU A 88 4.84 -4.74 5.89
CA GLU A 88 5.35 -4.66 7.26
C GLU A 88 6.02 -5.97 7.68
N LEU A 89 5.39 -7.10 7.39
CA LEU A 89 5.93 -8.43 7.67
C LEU A 89 7.23 -8.72 6.91
N THR A 90 7.27 -8.38 5.62
CA THR A 90 8.48 -8.53 4.82
C THR A 90 9.63 -7.67 5.36
N THR A 91 9.36 -6.39 5.67
CA THR A 91 10.37 -5.49 6.25
C THR A 91 10.88 -6.01 7.59
N GLU A 92 9.99 -6.53 8.44
CA GLU A 92 10.38 -7.11 9.72
C GLU A 92 11.28 -8.35 9.53
N LEU A 93 10.93 -9.22 8.58
CA LEU A 93 11.72 -10.40 8.25
C LEU A 93 13.11 -10.02 7.73
N GLU A 94 13.18 -9.10 6.76
CA GLU A 94 14.43 -8.59 6.21
C GLU A 94 15.34 -8.02 7.31
N ALA A 95 14.77 -7.25 8.23
CA ALA A 95 15.51 -6.70 9.37
C ALA A 95 16.03 -7.79 10.31
N ARG A 96 15.24 -8.85 10.58
CA ARG A 96 15.68 -10.01 11.39
C ARG A 96 16.82 -10.75 10.69
N SER A 97 16.68 -11.01 9.40
CA SER A 97 17.70 -11.69 8.59
C SER A 97 18.99 -10.90 8.53
N LEU A 98 18.92 -9.57 8.35
CA LEU A 98 20.09 -8.71 8.35
C LEU A 98 20.84 -8.76 9.68
N ARG A 99 20.14 -8.72 10.81
CA ARG A 99 20.78 -8.85 12.13
C ARG A 99 21.52 -10.17 12.28
N VAL A 100 20.86 -11.29 11.97
CA VAL A 100 21.48 -12.63 12.06
C VAL A 100 22.70 -12.74 11.16
N PHE A 101 22.66 -12.16 9.96
CA PHE A 101 23.79 -12.13 9.03
C PHE A 101 24.97 -11.33 9.61
N LEU A 102 24.71 -10.11 10.09
CA LEU A 102 25.76 -9.26 10.67
C LEU A 102 26.38 -9.88 11.93
N ASP A 103 25.58 -10.54 12.78
CA ASP A 103 26.07 -11.23 13.98
C ASP A 103 26.96 -12.44 13.64
N ALA A 104 26.78 -13.06 12.47
CA ALA A 104 27.52 -14.26 12.05
C ALA A 104 28.81 -13.95 11.29
N GLU A 105 28.83 -12.87 10.51
CA GLU A 105 29.94 -12.50 9.61
C GLU A 105 30.74 -11.27 10.08
N GLY A 106 30.31 -10.63 11.19
CA GLY A 106 30.98 -9.49 11.83
C GLY A 106 32.01 -9.87 12.89
#